data_AF-M0MEA3-F1
#
_entry.id   AF-M0MEA3-F1
#
_cell.length_a   1.000
_cell.length_b   1.000
_cell.length_c   1.000
_cell.angle_alpha   90.00
_cell.angle_beta   90.00
_cell.angle_gamma   90.00
#
_symmetry.space_group_name_H-M   'P 1'
#
loop_
_entity.id
_entity.type
_entity.pdbx_description
1 polymer ?
#
loop_
_entity_poly.entity_id
_entity_poly.type
_entity_poly.pdbx_seq_one_letter_code
_entity_poly.pdbx_strand_id
1 'polypeptide(L)'
;MQMIGATTFCPKTGAQLSERRHYDEHGRALRAPVADGIVAETELDGELTAGSIRSSRRALLAHFRRSHQYHEAENAALYRKVALWLRRLKQSASGPRAPDAIVWLALSARVRHADHDADWMLAHVDVRCPRCHGRLSYEQIGAGTIYAACGTDCTDDSADRLTEIETLACDLYARSFPSVGGPTFPQSWPQTAAPRD
;
A
#
# COMPACT_ATOMS: atom_id res chain seq x y z
N MET A 1 16.22 1.10 15.44
CA MET A 1 16.71 1.58 14.13
C MET A 1 15.59 1.35 13.11
N GLN A 2 14.93 2.42 12.68
CA GLN A 2 13.55 2.39 12.15
C GLN A 2 13.39 1.69 10.79
N MET A 3 12.49 0.71 10.78
CA MET A 3 11.97 0.05 9.57
C MET A 3 11.16 1.05 8.73
N ILE A 4 11.53 1.19 7.47
CA ILE A 4 10.64 1.65 6.40
C ILE A 4 10.00 0.37 5.87
N GLY A 5 8.71 0.14 6.15
CA GLY A 5 7.86 -0.94 5.64
C GLY A 5 8.43 -2.37 5.71
N ALA A 6 7.79 -3.26 6.46
CA ALA A 6 8.15 -4.69 6.55
C ALA A 6 8.16 -5.44 5.20
N THR A 7 7.72 -4.82 4.10
CA THR A 7 7.72 -5.39 2.74
C THR A 7 8.09 -4.34 1.69
N THR A 8 9.36 -3.94 1.64
CA THR A 8 9.86 -3.15 0.51
C THR A 8 9.96 -4.05 -0.73
N PHE A 9 9.24 -3.71 -1.81
CA PHE A 9 9.28 -4.41 -3.10
C PHE A 9 9.72 -3.47 -4.23
N CYS A 10 10.24 -4.05 -5.31
CA CYS A 10 10.62 -3.30 -6.51
C CYS A 10 9.38 -2.66 -7.14
N PRO A 11 9.34 -1.33 -7.34
CA PRO A 11 8.15 -0.66 -7.82
C PRO A 11 7.83 -0.99 -9.28
N LYS A 12 8.78 -1.53 -10.04
CA LYS A 12 8.58 -1.94 -11.44
C LYS A 12 8.00 -3.35 -11.55
N THR A 13 8.65 -4.32 -10.91
CA THR A 13 8.35 -5.74 -11.09
C THR A 13 7.49 -6.32 -9.97
N GLY A 14 7.58 -5.71 -8.78
CA GLY A 14 7.06 -6.25 -7.55
C GLY A 14 7.95 -7.31 -6.94
N ALA A 15 9.20 -7.48 -7.34
CA ALA A 15 10.11 -8.41 -6.67
C ALA A 15 10.39 -7.98 -5.22
N GLN A 16 10.59 -8.92 -4.29
CA GLN A 16 11.13 -8.56 -2.97
C GLN A 16 12.49 -7.88 -3.10
N LEU A 17 12.82 -6.97 -2.18
CA LEU A 17 14.14 -6.34 -2.14
C LEU A 17 15.08 -7.06 -1.17
N SER A 18 16.33 -7.26 -1.58
CA SER A 18 17.39 -7.93 -0.81
C SER A 18 17.65 -7.24 0.52
N GLU A 19 18.04 -7.97 1.57
CA GLU A 19 18.41 -7.36 2.88
C GLU A 19 19.62 -6.43 2.80
N ARG A 20 20.54 -6.73 1.88
CA ARG A 20 21.75 -5.94 1.67
C ARG A 20 21.41 -4.55 1.12
N ARG A 21 21.92 -3.54 1.81
CA ARG A 21 21.79 -2.13 1.41
C ARG A 21 23.05 -1.67 0.69
N HIS A 22 22.85 -0.91 -0.37
CA HIS A 22 23.87 -0.18 -1.11
C HIS A 22 23.58 1.31 -0.92
N TYR A 23 24.59 2.13 -0.72
CA TYR A 23 24.38 3.57 -0.56
C TYR A 23 24.85 4.28 -1.82
N ASP A 24 24.03 5.19 -2.34
CA ASP A 24 24.43 6.06 -3.45
C ASP A 24 25.32 7.22 -2.97
N GLU A 25 25.77 8.06 -3.89
CA GLU A 25 26.61 9.23 -3.63
C GLU A 25 25.97 10.26 -2.67
N HIS A 26 24.65 10.20 -2.48
CA HIS A 26 23.88 11.04 -1.57
C HIS A 26 23.55 10.35 -0.23
N GLY A 27 24.10 9.15 0.00
CA GLY A 27 23.86 8.37 1.21
C GLY A 27 22.47 7.72 1.27
N ARG A 28 21.73 7.64 0.15
CA ARG A 28 20.42 6.97 0.12
C ARG A 28 20.60 5.46 0.03
N ALA A 29 19.90 4.73 0.88
CA ALA A 29 19.91 3.27 0.88
C ALA A 29 19.08 2.72 -0.29
N LEU A 30 19.73 1.96 -1.16
CA LEU A 30 19.16 1.22 -2.28
C LEU A 30 19.28 -0.28 -2.03
N ARG A 31 18.36 -1.07 -2.60
CA ARG A 31 18.31 -2.53 -2.45
C ARG A 31 18.08 -3.15 -3.83
N ALA A 32 18.61 -4.36 -4.03
CA ALA A 32 18.44 -5.08 -5.30
C ALA A 32 17.15 -5.92 -5.27
N PRO A 33 16.39 -6.01 -6.38
CA PRO A 33 15.29 -6.97 -6.47
C PRO A 33 15.80 -8.41 -6.45
N VAL A 34 15.03 -9.31 -5.84
CA VAL A 34 15.32 -10.74 -5.70
C VAL A 34 14.15 -11.55 -6.24
N ALA A 35 14.45 -12.61 -6.99
CA ALA A 35 13.44 -13.52 -7.53
C ALA A 35 12.81 -14.34 -6.41
N ASP A 36 11.50 -14.57 -6.50
CA ASP A 36 10.75 -15.12 -5.36
C ASP A 36 9.53 -15.96 -5.77
N GLY A 37 9.67 -16.89 -6.72
CA GLY A 37 8.59 -17.80 -7.17
C GLY A 37 7.39 -17.11 -7.84
N ILE A 38 7.19 -15.82 -7.60
CA ILE A 38 6.19 -14.93 -8.18
C ILE A 38 6.82 -14.08 -9.27
N VAL A 39 8.05 -13.59 -9.06
CA VAL A 39 8.85 -12.89 -10.06
C VAL A 39 10.06 -13.73 -10.45
N ALA A 40 10.23 -13.99 -11.74
CA ALA A 40 11.35 -14.77 -12.25
C ALA A 40 12.62 -13.92 -12.39
N GLU A 41 13.79 -14.56 -12.29
CA GLU A 41 15.10 -13.89 -12.41
C GLU A 41 15.28 -13.15 -13.74
N THR A 42 14.76 -13.71 -14.83
CA THR A 42 14.80 -13.09 -16.18
C THR A 42 14.00 -11.80 -16.29
N GLU A 43 13.15 -11.51 -15.31
CA GLU A 43 12.33 -10.30 -15.25
C GLU A 43 12.98 -9.20 -14.40
N LEU A 44 14.13 -9.50 -13.78
CA LEU A 44 14.91 -8.57 -13.00
C LEU A 44 15.98 -7.92 -13.88
N ASP A 45 16.09 -6.60 -13.83
CA ASP A 45 17.11 -5.83 -14.55
C ASP A 45 18.35 -5.52 -13.70
N GLY A 46 18.38 -6.00 -12.44
CA GLY A 46 19.45 -5.72 -11.48
C GLY A 46 19.48 -4.28 -10.98
N GLU A 47 18.50 -3.44 -11.33
CA GLU A 47 18.46 -2.04 -10.94
C GLU A 47 18.22 -1.89 -9.42
N LEU A 48 19.10 -1.16 -8.75
CA LEU A 48 18.97 -0.85 -7.33
C LEU A 48 17.86 0.18 -7.12
N THR A 49 16.97 -0.07 -6.15
CA THR A 49 15.84 0.82 -5.86
C THR A 49 15.67 1.08 -4.37
N ALA A 50 15.25 2.30 -4.03
CA ALA A 50 14.79 2.66 -2.69
C ALA A 50 13.30 2.31 -2.45
N GLY A 51 12.64 1.71 -3.45
CA GLY A 51 11.18 1.65 -3.53
C GLY A 51 10.60 2.89 -4.22
N SER A 52 9.27 2.97 -4.26
CA SER A 52 8.56 4.15 -4.78
C SER A 52 7.21 4.28 -4.07
N ILE A 53 6.73 5.51 -3.95
CA ILE A 53 5.36 5.82 -3.52
C ILE A 53 4.34 5.30 -4.54
N ARG A 54 4.78 5.17 -5.81
CA ARG A 54 3.96 4.72 -6.94
C ARG A 54 4.66 3.58 -7.66
N SER A 55 3.99 2.44 -7.68
CA SER A 55 4.47 1.24 -8.34
C SER A 55 3.66 0.95 -9.60
N SER A 56 4.20 0.09 -10.44
CA SER A 56 3.48 -0.44 -11.58
C SER A 56 2.29 -1.29 -11.12
N ARG A 57 1.29 -1.44 -11.99
CA ARG A 57 0.18 -2.38 -11.75
C ARG A 57 0.68 -3.80 -11.49
N ARG A 58 1.71 -4.22 -12.23
CA ARG A 58 2.32 -5.54 -12.11
C ARG A 58 2.92 -5.71 -10.72
N ALA A 59 3.65 -4.70 -10.23
CA ALA A 59 4.27 -4.74 -8.93
C ALA A 59 3.25 -4.89 -7.79
N LEU A 60 2.16 -4.13 -7.84
CA LEU A 60 1.07 -4.25 -6.87
C LEU A 60 0.36 -5.60 -6.91
N LEU A 61 0.22 -6.21 -8.09
CA LEU A 61 -0.36 -7.55 -8.20
C LEU A 61 0.57 -8.63 -7.62
N ALA A 62 1.88 -8.53 -7.85
CA ALA A 62 2.86 -9.42 -7.24
C ALA A 62 2.87 -9.27 -5.71
N HIS A 63 2.84 -8.03 -5.21
CA HIS A 63 2.68 -7.74 -3.79
C HIS A 63 1.41 -8.36 -3.20
N PHE A 64 0.26 -8.17 -3.85
CA PHE A 64 -1.00 -8.79 -3.45
C PHE A 64 -0.90 -10.31 -3.35
N ARG A 65 -0.36 -10.99 -4.37
CA ARG A 65 -0.23 -12.45 -4.36
C ARG A 65 0.61 -12.94 -3.19
N ARG A 66 1.75 -12.28 -2.95
CA ARG A 66 2.71 -12.67 -1.93
C ARG A 66 2.14 -12.46 -0.52
N SER A 67 1.50 -11.31 -0.29
CA SER A 67 0.80 -11.03 0.96
C SER A 67 -0.39 -11.98 1.17
N HIS A 68 -1.16 -12.29 0.12
CA HIS A 68 -2.25 -13.26 0.21
C HIS A 68 -1.74 -14.66 0.54
N GLN A 69 -0.69 -15.14 -0.15
CA GLN A 69 -0.10 -16.47 0.07
C GLN A 69 0.52 -16.63 1.47
N TYR A 70 0.88 -15.52 2.13
CA TYR A 70 1.31 -15.54 3.53
C TYR A 70 0.17 -15.84 4.50
N HIS A 71 -1.06 -15.46 4.16
CA HIS A 71 -2.23 -15.57 5.04
C HIS A 71 -3.20 -16.70 4.63
N GLU A 72 -3.26 -17.01 3.35
CA GLU A 72 -4.23 -17.91 2.73
C GLU A 72 -3.61 -18.75 1.60
N ALA A 73 -4.27 -19.86 1.25
CA ALA A 73 -3.86 -20.70 0.12
C ALA A 73 -3.97 -19.95 -1.23
N GLU A 74 -3.22 -20.39 -2.23
CA GLU A 74 -3.24 -19.75 -3.55
C GLU A 74 -4.65 -19.71 -4.17
N ASN A 75 -5.07 -18.55 -4.68
CA ASN A 75 -6.38 -18.37 -5.30
C ASN A 75 -6.30 -17.68 -6.68
N ALA A 76 -6.12 -18.49 -7.73
CA ALA A 76 -5.99 -17.99 -9.10
C ALA A 76 -7.23 -17.21 -9.58
N ALA A 77 -8.43 -17.55 -9.12
CA ALA A 77 -9.66 -16.85 -9.49
C ALA A 77 -9.70 -15.44 -8.91
N LEU A 78 -9.33 -15.29 -7.63
CA LEU A 78 -9.19 -13.99 -6.98
C LEU A 78 -8.10 -13.15 -7.66
N TYR A 79 -6.95 -13.73 -8.00
CA TYR A 79 -5.86 -13.00 -8.63
C TYR A 79 -6.23 -12.44 -10.01
N ARG A 80 -7.04 -13.16 -10.79
CA ARG A 80 -7.59 -12.63 -12.06
C ARG A 80 -8.51 -11.44 -11.83
N LYS A 81 -9.39 -11.50 -10.81
CA LYS A 81 -10.26 -10.38 -10.44
C LYS A 81 -9.44 -9.17 -9.99
N VAL A 82 -8.47 -9.38 -9.09
CA VAL A 82 -7.59 -8.33 -8.57
C VAL A 82 -6.77 -7.66 -9.68
N ALA A 83 -6.28 -8.42 -10.66
CA ALA A 83 -5.55 -7.85 -11.79
C ALA A 83 -6.41 -6.86 -12.62
N LEU A 84 -7.71 -7.13 -12.74
CA LEU A 84 -8.68 -6.24 -13.41
C LEU A 84 -9.02 -5.02 -12.54
N TRP A 85 -9.23 -5.23 -11.23
CA TRP A 85 -9.52 -4.14 -10.30
C TRP A 85 -8.35 -3.16 -10.17
N LEU A 86 -7.12 -3.67 -10.04
CA LEU A 86 -5.90 -2.86 -10.05
C LEU A 86 -5.73 -2.07 -11.35
N ARG A 87 -6.12 -2.65 -12.50
CA ARG A 87 -6.12 -1.89 -13.77
C ARG A 87 -7.04 -0.68 -13.69
N ARG A 88 -8.28 -0.85 -13.23
CA ARG A 88 -9.26 0.24 -13.11
C ARG A 88 -8.85 1.29 -12.08
N LEU A 89 -8.38 0.83 -10.91
CA LEU A 89 -7.88 1.70 -9.86
C LEU A 89 -6.69 2.55 -10.35
N LYS A 90 -5.66 1.94 -10.94
CA LYS A 90 -4.49 2.68 -11.43
C LYS A 90 -4.80 3.62 -12.59
N GLN A 91 -5.80 3.30 -13.43
CA GLN A 91 -6.27 4.21 -14.48
C GLN A 91 -6.99 5.45 -13.90
N SER A 92 -7.71 5.29 -12.79
CA SER A 92 -8.42 6.38 -12.12
C SER A 92 -7.54 7.16 -11.13
N ALA A 93 -6.42 6.57 -10.72
CA ALA A 93 -5.51 7.11 -9.72
C ALA A 93 -4.64 8.25 -10.30
N SER A 94 -4.99 9.49 -9.93
CA SER A 94 -4.27 10.71 -10.32
C SER A 94 -4.08 11.64 -9.11
N GLY A 95 -3.04 12.48 -9.17
CA GLY A 95 -2.72 13.45 -8.14
C GLY A 95 -2.62 12.81 -6.74
N PRO A 96 -3.34 13.33 -5.73
CA PRO A 96 -3.32 12.79 -4.36
C PRO A 96 -3.77 11.33 -4.21
N ARG A 97 -4.48 10.77 -5.21
CA ARG A 97 -4.95 9.37 -5.21
C ARG A 97 -3.94 8.39 -5.83
N ALA A 98 -2.88 8.92 -6.44
CA ALA A 98 -1.89 8.14 -7.15
C ALA A 98 -0.96 7.27 -6.28
N PRO A 99 -0.67 7.60 -5.00
CA PRO A 99 0.13 6.77 -4.12
C PRO A 99 -0.44 5.35 -3.96
N ASP A 100 0.45 4.37 -3.86
CA ASP A 100 0.09 2.97 -3.77
C ASP A 100 -0.71 2.65 -2.50
N ALA A 101 -0.45 3.35 -1.38
CA ALA A 101 -1.23 3.19 -0.16
C ALA A 101 -2.73 3.47 -0.38
N ILE A 102 -3.06 4.53 -1.15
CA ILE A 102 -4.45 4.86 -1.48
C ILE A 102 -5.05 3.81 -2.41
N VAL A 103 -4.28 3.35 -3.41
CA VAL A 103 -4.72 2.28 -4.33
C VAL A 103 -4.95 0.97 -3.57
N TRP A 104 -4.11 0.66 -2.58
CA TRP A 104 -4.18 -0.56 -1.78
C TRP A 104 -5.39 -0.56 -0.85
N LEU A 105 -5.68 0.56 -0.19
CA LEU A 105 -6.90 0.72 0.62
C LEU A 105 -8.17 0.65 -0.25
N ALA A 106 -8.19 1.29 -1.41
CA ALA A 106 -9.32 1.14 -2.33
C ALA A 106 -9.46 -0.30 -2.86
N LEU A 107 -8.35 -1.01 -3.06
CA LEU A 107 -8.37 -2.43 -3.42
C LEU A 107 -8.92 -3.30 -2.29
N SER A 108 -8.53 -3.08 -1.03
CA SER A 108 -9.03 -3.87 0.10
C SER A 108 -10.54 -3.74 0.25
N ALA A 109 -11.08 -2.53 0.07
CA ALA A 109 -12.52 -2.32 0.02
C ALA A 109 -13.20 -3.13 -1.09
N ARG A 110 -12.55 -3.26 -2.26
CA ARG A 110 -13.08 -4.04 -3.38
C ARG A 110 -13.02 -5.55 -3.13
N VAL A 111 -11.96 -6.03 -2.50
CA VAL A 111 -11.81 -7.44 -2.11
C VAL A 111 -12.89 -7.80 -1.10
N ARG A 112 -13.09 -6.97 -0.08
CA ARG A 112 -14.14 -7.16 0.93
C ARG A 112 -15.54 -7.13 0.33
N HIS A 113 -15.82 -6.19 -0.56
CA HIS A 113 -17.10 -6.13 -1.27
C HIS A 113 -17.38 -7.39 -2.11
N ALA A 114 -16.34 -8.12 -2.52
CA ALA A 114 -16.47 -9.39 -3.23
C ALA A 114 -16.52 -10.61 -2.29
N ASP A 115 -16.85 -10.40 -1.00
CA ASP A 115 -16.97 -11.41 0.04
C ASP A 115 -15.68 -12.22 0.31
N HIS A 116 -14.52 -11.56 0.15
CA HIS A 116 -13.22 -12.11 0.54
C HIS A 116 -12.69 -11.40 1.79
N ASP A 117 -11.95 -12.11 2.64
CA ASP A 117 -11.22 -11.46 3.73
C ASP A 117 -10.18 -10.48 3.15
N ALA A 118 -10.09 -9.32 3.76
CA ALA A 118 -9.21 -8.23 3.38
C ALA A 118 -8.56 -7.55 4.59
N ASP A 119 -8.83 -8.01 5.82
CA ASP A 119 -8.24 -7.41 7.03
C ASP A 119 -6.72 -7.60 7.06
N TRP A 120 -6.23 -8.73 6.56
CA TRP A 120 -4.80 -8.98 6.41
C TRP A 120 -4.09 -7.96 5.50
N MET A 121 -4.80 -7.33 4.56
CA MET A 121 -4.20 -6.34 3.64
C MET A 121 -3.67 -5.12 4.39
N LEU A 122 -4.29 -4.74 5.51
CA LEU A 122 -3.89 -3.56 6.28
C LEU A 122 -2.52 -3.71 6.93
N ALA A 123 -2.08 -4.95 7.21
CA ALA A 123 -0.73 -5.21 7.72
C ALA A 123 0.38 -5.07 6.65
N HIS A 124 -0.01 -4.94 5.36
CA HIS A 124 0.91 -4.90 4.23
C HIS A 124 0.92 -3.53 3.51
N VAL A 125 0.51 -2.47 4.21
CA VAL A 125 0.56 -1.09 3.73
C VAL A 125 1.22 -0.18 4.76
N ASP A 126 2.14 0.67 4.30
CA ASP A 126 2.74 1.73 5.12
C ASP A 126 2.02 3.04 4.80
N VAL A 127 1.15 3.48 5.72
CA VAL A 127 0.35 4.68 5.57
C VAL A 127 1.21 5.92 5.87
N ARG A 128 1.23 6.86 4.92
CA ARG A 128 2.06 8.07 4.96
C ARG A 128 1.21 9.31 4.72
N CYS A 129 1.73 10.47 5.13
CA CYS A 129 1.06 11.74 4.87
C CYS A 129 0.74 11.88 3.37
N PRO A 130 -0.53 12.13 2.98
CA PRO A 130 -0.91 12.22 1.57
C PRO A 130 -0.33 13.47 0.88
N ARG A 131 0.19 14.43 1.65
CA ARG A 131 0.76 15.70 1.15
C ARG A 131 2.26 15.61 0.91
N CYS A 132 3.04 15.25 1.94
CA CYS A 132 4.50 15.22 1.86
C CYS A 132 5.10 13.81 1.83
N HIS A 133 4.27 12.77 1.98
CA HIS A 133 4.71 11.36 2.11
C HIS A 133 5.62 11.08 3.32
N GLY A 134 5.72 12.04 4.24
CA GLY A 134 6.35 11.89 5.54
C GLY A 134 5.65 10.86 6.42
N ARG A 135 6.35 10.43 7.46
CA ARG A 135 5.79 9.51 8.46
C ARG A 135 4.64 10.17 9.22
N LEU A 136 3.68 9.35 9.60
CA LEU A 136 2.62 9.75 10.50
C LEU A 136 3.02 9.44 11.94
N SER A 137 2.66 10.35 12.84
CA SER A 137 2.71 10.16 14.29
C SER A 137 1.31 9.81 14.75
N TYR A 138 1.17 8.70 15.49
CA TYR A 138 -0.12 8.18 15.91
C TYR A 138 -0.35 8.45 17.39
N GLU A 139 -1.57 8.84 17.72
CA GLU A 139 -2.03 9.02 19.09
C GLU A 139 -3.39 8.36 19.24
N GLN A 140 -3.58 7.59 20.31
CA GLN A 140 -4.88 7.04 20.65
C GLN A 140 -5.65 8.05 21.50
N ILE A 141 -6.75 8.57 20.96
CA ILE A 141 -7.63 9.51 21.63
C ILE A 141 -8.86 8.75 22.15
N GLY A 142 -8.88 8.49 23.46
CA GLY A 142 -9.97 7.76 24.12
C GLY A 142 -10.03 6.26 23.76
N ALA A 143 -11.22 5.66 23.89
CA ALA A 143 -11.39 4.20 23.88
C ALA A 143 -11.37 3.53 22.49
N GLY A 144 -11.05 4.23 21.41
CA GLY A 144 -11.05 3.62 20.08
C GLY A 144 -10.73 4.51 18.88
N THR A 145 -10.51 5.81 19.09
CA THR A 145 -10.14 6.72 18.01
C THR A 145 -8.63 6.77 17.90
N ILE A 146 -8.12 6.48 16.70
CA ILE A 146 -6.71 6.73 16.36
C ILE A 146 -6.65 8.02 15.57
N TYR A 147 -5.80 8.92 16.04
CA TYR A 147 -5.48 10.17 15.39
C TYR A 147 -4.08 10.07 14.80
N ALA A 148 -3.87 10.53 13.56
CA ALA A 148 -2.56 10.52 12.93
C ALA A 148 -2.15 11.88 12.37
N ALA A 149 -1.17 12.53 13.01
CA ALA A 149 -0.59 13.79 12.52
C ALA A 149 0.56 13.54 11.54
N CYS A 150 0.83 14.51 10.67
CA CYS A 150 2.05 14.51 9.87
C CYS A 150 3.26 14.80 10.76
N GLY A 151 4.20 13.85 10.89
CA GLY A 151 5.40 14.06 11.71
C GLY A 151 6.39 15.09 11.15
N THR A 152 6.24 15.49 9.88
CA THR A 152 7.00 16.60 9.26
C THR A 152 6.26 17.93 9.37
N ASP A 153 5.02 17.90 9.86
CA ASP A 153 4.15 19.07 9.95
C ASP A 153 4.09 19.91 8.67
N CYS A 154 3.87 19.24 7.53
CA CYS A 154 3.97 19.90 6.22
C CYS A 154 2.83 20.89 5.91
N THR A 155 1.84 21.01 6.79
CA THR A 155 0.63 21.80 6.59
C THR A 155 0.31 22.74 7.75
N ASP A 156 1.05 22.66 8.87
CA ASP A 156 0.89 23.53 10.06
C ASP A 156 -0.56 23.58 10.61
N ASP A 157 -1.32 22.50 10.42
CA ASP A 157 -2.74 22.43 10.73
C ASP A 157 -3.10 21.33 11.74
N SER A 158 -2.11 20.49 12.14
CA SER A 158 -2.33 19.33 13.02
C SER A 158 -3.63 18.59 12.69
N ALA A 159 -3.91 18.34 11.40
CA ALA A 159 -5.11 17.62 11.01
C ALA A 159 -4.88 16.10 10.99
N ASP A 160 -5.95 15.35 11.29
CA ASP A 160 -5.95 13.89 11.18
C ASP A 160 -5.80 13.43 9.73
N ARG A 161 -4.66 12.81 9.43
CA ARG A 161 -4.34 12.31 8.10
C ARG A 161 -5.02 10.99 7.78
N LEU A 162 -5.50 10.23 8.77
CA LEU A 162 -6.26 9.00 8.50
C LEU A 162 -7.58 9.29 7.80
N THR A 163 -8.31 10.31 8.29
CA THR A 163 -9.56 10.78 7.65
C THR A 163 -9.33 11.22 6.20
N GLU A 164 -8.24 11.95 5.92
CA GLU A 164 -7.90 12.38 4.56
C GLU A 164 -7.56 11.18 3.65
N ILE A 165 -6.79 10.22 4.16
CA ILE A 165 -6.38 9.02 3.44
C ILE A 165 -7.59 8.14 3.10
N GLU A 166 -8.51 7.97 4.06
CA GLU A 166 -9.76 7.26 3.84
C GLU A 166 -10.63 7.96 2.80
N THR A 167 -10.76 9.29 2.88
CA THR A 167 -11.48 10.09 1.89
C THR A 167 -10.91 9.91 0.48
N LEU A 168 -9.58 9.93 0.34
CA LEU A 168 -8.90 9.70 -0.93
C LEU A 168 -9.13 8.28 -1.47
N ALA A 169 -9.13 7.27 -0.60
CA ALA A 169 -9.41 5.88 -0.98
C ALA A 169 -10.86 5.69 -1.39
N CYS A 170 -11.82 6.29 -0.66
CA CYS A 170 -13.24 6.32 -1.01
C CYS A 170 -13.49 6.93 -2.39
N ASP A 171 -12.93 8.12 -2.63
CA ASP A 171 -13.08 8.83 -3.91
C ASP A 171 -12.44 8.03 -5.06
N LEU A 172 -11.27 7.42 -4.83
CA LEU A 172 -10.66 6.53 -5.82
C LEU A 172 -11.53 5.29 -6.11
N TYR A 173 -12.11 4.67 -5.09
CA TYR A 173 -12.99 3.52 -5.22
C TYR A 173 -14.23 3.89 -6.05
N ALA A 174 -14.93 4.96 -5.68
CA ALA A 174 -16.15 5.41 -6.36
C ALA A 174 -15.90 5.72 -7.83
N ARG A 175 -14.77 6.37 -8.16
CA ARG A 175 -14.35 6.63 -9.55
C ARG A 175 -14.09 5.35 -10.35
N SER A 176 -13.54 4.33 -9.69
CA SER A 176 -13.15 3.08 -10.35
C SER A 176 -14.31 2.09 -10.50
N PHE A 177 -15.33 2.20 -9.65
CA PHE A 177 -16.45 1.28 -9.54
C PHE A 177 -17.80 2.01 -9.34
N PRO A 178 -18.23 2.88 -10.27
CA PRO A 178 -19.40 3.75 -10.08
C PRO A 178 -20.74 3.00 -9.98
N SER A 179 -20.81 1.78 -10.49
CA SER A 179 -22.01 0.93 -10.46
C SER A 179 -22.07 0.02 -9.23
N VAL A 180 -21.14 0.17 -8.30
CA VAL A 180 -21.04 -0.62 -7.08
C VAL A 180 -21.36 0.32 -5.92
N GLY A 181 -22.08 -0.17 -4.90
CA GLY A 181 -22.30 0.60 -3.67
C GLY A 181 -21.00 1.11 -3.05
N GLY A 182 -21.11 1.97 -2.03
CA GLY A 182 -19.95 2.58 -1.36
C GLY A 182 -18.89 1.55 -0.90
N PRO A 183 -17.63 1.97 -0.71
CA PRO A 183 -16.57 1.08 -0.27
C PRO A 183 -16.90 0.46 1.09
N THR A 184 -16.56 -0.82 1.25
CA THR A 184 -16.61 -1.52 2.54
C THR A 184 -15.19 -1.78 2.98
N PHE A 185 -14.61 -0.88 3.78
CA PHE A 185 -13.24 -1.09 4.27
C PHE A 185 -13.15 -2.28 5.25
N PRO A 186 -11.95 -2.87 5.42
CA PRO A 186 -11.72 -3.91 6.41
C PRO A 186 -12.09 -3.42 7.82
N GLN A 187 -12.56 -4.34 8.67
CA GLN A 187 -13.09 -4.01 10.00
C GLN A 187 -12.04 -3.40 10.92
N SER A 188 -10.78 -3.78 10.71
CA SER A 188 -9.66 -3.32 11.54
C SER A 188 -9.07 -1.98 11.07
N TRP A 189 -9.72 -1.28 10.13
CA TRP A 189 -9.36 0.08 9.77
C TRP A 189 -10.03 1.09 10.73
N PRO A 190 -9.30 2.12 11.21
CA PRO A 190 -7.89 2.42 11.00
C PRO A 190 -6.94 1.78 12.03
N GLN A 191 -7.41 0.91 12.93
CA GLN A 191 -6.63 0.38 14.05
C GLN A 191 -5.33 -0.31 13.62
N THR A 192 -5.34 -1.01 12.50
CA THR A 192 -4.16 -1.72 11.96
C THR A 192 -3.18 -0.78 11.24
N ALA A 193 -3.56 0.47 10.95
CA ALA A 193 -2.68 1.46 10.31
C ALA A 193 -1.64 2.03 11.29
N ALA A 194 -1.97 2.08 12.58
CA ALA A 194 -1.02 2.47 13.61
C ALA A 194 0.05 1.37 13.79
N PRO A 195 1.34 1.72 13.88
CA PRO A 195 2.36 0.74 14.25
C PRO A 195 1.99 0.15 15.61
N ARG A 196 2.03 -1.18 15.72
CA ARG A 196 1.97 -1.85 17.02
C ARG A 196 3.35 -1.66 17.67
N ASP A 197 3.36 -1.09 18.88
CA ASP A 197 4.57 -0.93 19.70
C ASP A 197 5.30 -2.27 19.95
#